data_AF-A0A2E0BV33-F1
#
_entry.id   AF-A0A2E0BV33-F1
#
_cell.length_a   1.000
_cell.length_b   1.000
_cell.length_c   1.000
_cell.angle_alpha   90.00
_cell.angle_beta   90.00
_cell.angle_gamma   90.00
#
_symmetry.space_group_name_H-M   'P 1'
#
loop_
_entity.id
_entity.type
_entity.pdbx_description
1 polymer ?
#
loop_
_entity_poly.entity_id
_entity_poly.type
_entity_poly.pdbx_seq_one_letter_code
_entity_poly.pdbx_strand_id
1 'polypeptide(L)'
;LVTKEDINKSYDTKKNKNTLFIDLSVPRNIDENISSIESIELINIDNLKDIVNKNYNKRKAEIDKSQKIIDSFLLEFDEWANSRQLRPSILSIKKKIKILIENNMNIKPSIEKTNDENINIKINRVYNKLSDHLVKKIRVASNNGRDKKALEVIKKIFNEE
;
A
#
# COMPACT_ATOMS: atom_id res chain seq x y z
N LEU A 1 -32.39 -33.68 -1.03
CA LEU A 1 -31.61 -34.20 -2.16
C LEU A 1 -32.46 -33.99 -3.40
N VAL A 2 -31.97 -33.32 -4.43
CA VAL A 2 -32.68 -33.15 -5.71
C VAL A 2 -32.67 -34.50 -6.41
N THR A 3 -33.85 -35.03 -6.70
CA THR A 3 -34.03 -36.37 -7.25
C THR A 3 -34.35 -36.35 -8.73
N LYS A 4 -34.29 -37.51 -9.37
CA LYS A 4 -34.71 -37.70 -10.77
C LYS A 4 -36.18 -37.32 -10.99
N GLU A 5 -37.03 -37.50 -9.98
CA GLU A 5 -38.45 -37.18 -10.08
C GLU A 5 -38.68 -35.66 -10.11
N ASP A 6 -37.90 -34.90 -9.33
CA ASP A 6 -37.94 -33.43 -9.32
C ASP A 6 -37.52 -32.85 -10.68
N ILE A 7 -36.51 -33.46 -11.30
CA ILE A 7 -36.06 -33.12 -12.65
C ILE A 7 -37.19 -33.42 -13.64
N ASN A 8 -37.73 -34.64 -13.68
CA ASN A 8 -38.76 -35.02 -14.66
C ASN A 8 -40.03 -34.15 -14.59
N LYS A 9 -40.37 -33.60 -13.41
CA LYS A 9 -41.52 -32.68 -13.24
C LYS A 9 -41.27 -31.28 -13.81
N SER A 10 -40.01 -30.84 -13.86
CA SER A 10 -39.62 -29.47 -14.19
C SER A 10 -38.86 -29.34 -15.51
N TYR A 11 -38.35 -30.45 -16.04
CA TYR A 11 -37.36 -30.49 -17.11
C TYR A 11 -37.97 -31.06 -18.40
N ASP A 12 -38.19 -30.19 -19.40
CA ASP A 12 -38.63 -30.59 -20.73
C ASP A 12 -37.42 -31.04 -21.57
N THR A 13 -37.25 -32.35 -21.70
CA THR A 13 -36.12 -32.98 -22.41
C THR A 13 -36.06 -32.61 -23.90
N LYS A 14 -37.16 -32.12 -24.51
CA LYS A 14 -37.20 -31.69 -25.92
C LYS A 14 -36.79 -30.22 -26.12
N LYS A 15 -36.88 -29.38 -25.08
CA LYS A 15 -36.46 -27.96 -25.12
C LYS A 15 -35.09 -27.74 -24.48
N ASN A 16 -34.76 -28.51 -23.45
CA ASN A 16 -33.54 -28.34 -22.67
C ASN A 16 -32.43 -29.23 -23.24
N LYS A 17 -31.72 -28.70 -24.25
CA LYS A 17 -30.43 -29.25 -24.72
C LYS A 17 -29.46 -29.43 -23.53
N ASN A 18 -28.58 -30.42 -23.64
CA ASN A 18 -27.55 -30.83 -22.66
C ASN A 18 -27.35 -29.86 -21.48
N THR A 19 -27.92 -30.18 -20.32
CA THR A 19 -27.78 -29.39 -19.09
C THR A 19 -26.70 -29.97 -18.19
N LEU A 20 -25.85 -29.08 -17.71
CA LEU A 20 -24.83 -29.39 -16.72
C LEU A 20 -25.32 -29.03 -15.32
N PHE A 21 -25.35 -30.01 -14.42
CA PHE A 21 -25.52 -29.83 -12.99
C PHE A 21 -24.16 -29.85 -12.31
N ILE A 22 -23.93 -28.91 -11.40
CA ILE A 22 -22.69 -28.82 -10.61
C ILE A 22 -23.07 -28.92 -9.14
N ASP A 23 -22.75 -30.04 -8.50
CA ASP A 23 -22.94 -30.24 -7.05
C ASP A 23 -21.62 -30.04 -6.30
N LEU A 24 -21.51 -28.89 -5.63
CA LEU A 24 -20.35 -28.54 -4.81
C LEU A 24 -20.57 -28.82 -3.31
N SER A 25 -21.71 -29.41 -2.93
CA SER A 25 -22.09 -29.58 -1.53
C SER A 25 -21.54 -30.87 -0.90
N VAL A 26 -21.22 -30.80 0.40
CA VAL A 26 -20.84 -31.95 1.24
C VAL A 26 -21.61 -31.88 2.56
N PRO A 27 -22.56 -32.81 2.84
CA PRO A 27 -23.00 -33.93 2.00
C PRO A 27 -23.74 -33.48 0.73
N ARG A 28 -23.77 -34.35 -0.28
CA ARG A 28 -24.33 -34.04 -1.61
C ARG A 28 -25.76 -33.53 -1.55
N ASN A 29 -26.10 -32.62 -2.44
CA ASN A 29 -27.45 -32.09 -2.57
C ASN A 29 -28.20 -32.67 -3.76
N ILE A 30 -27.51 -33.32 -4.69
CA ILE A 30 -28.07 -33.90 -5.90
C ILE A 30 -27.87 -35.43 -5.91
N ASP A 31 -28.92 -36.16 -6.28
CA ASP A 31 -28.86 -37.62 -6.45
C ASP A 31 -28.00 -37.97 -7.66
N GLU A 32 -27.05 -38.90 -7.53
CA GLU A 32 -26.25 -39.39 -8.66
C GLU A 32 -27.14 -39.99 -9.78
N ASN A 33 -28.31 -40.52 -9.40
CA ASN A 33 -29.26 -41.15 -10.32
C ASN A 33 -29.78 -40.21 -11.40
N ILE A 34 -29.65 -38.88 -11.25
CA ILE A 34 -30.04 -37.93 -12.31
C ILE A 34 -29.18 -38.07 -13.57
N SER A 35 -27.94 -38.56 -13.44
CA SER A 35 -26.98 -38.77 -14.54
C SER A 35 -27.45 -39.86 -15.53
N SER A 36 -28.51 -40.61 -15.19
CA SER A 36 -29.15 -41.56 -16.10
C SER A 36 -30.03 -40.90 -17.17
N ILE A 37 -30.29 -39.59 -17.07
CA ILE A 37 -31.00 -38.84 -18.11
C ILE A 37 -29.97 -38.40 -19.15
N GLU A 38 -30.14 -38.85 -20.40
CA GLU A 38 -29.15 -38.67 -21.48
C GLU A 38 -28.78 -37.20 -21.77
N SER A 39 -29.68 -36.26 -21.52
CA SER A 39 -29.44 -34.82 -21.69
C SER A 39 -28.87 -34.11 -20.45
N ILE A 40 -28.43 -34.87 -19.43
CA ILE A 40 -27.91 -34.33 -18.17
C ILE A 40 -26.49 -34.81 -17.90
N GLU A 41 -25.60 -33.87 -17.63
CA GLU A 41 -24.27 -34.12 -17.08
C GLU A 41 -24.22 -33.66 -15.63
N LEU A 42 -23.70 -34.48 -14.72
CA LEU A 42 -23.52 -34.12 -13.30
C LEU A 42 -22.02 -34.09 -12.98
N ILE A 43 -21.53 -32.92 -12.57
CA ILE A 43 -20.18 -32.72 -12.05
C ILE A 43 -20.26 -32.54 -10.54
N ASN A 44 -19.52 -33.35 -9.80
CA ASN A 44 -19.37 -33.21 -8.35
C ASN A 44 -17.95 -32.74 -7.97
N ILE A 45 -17.72 -32.57 -6.66
CA ILE A 45 -16.42 -32.13 -6.14
C ILE A 45 -15.26 -33.10 -6.46
N ASP A 46 -15.53 -34.40 -6.59
CA ASP A 46 -14.52 -35.40 -6.94
C ASP A 46 -14.09 -35.24 -8.41
N ASN A 47 -15.03 -34.95 -9.32
CA ASN A 47 -14.73 -34.67 -10.73
C ASN A 47 -13.86 -33.42 -10.92
N LEU A 48 -13.90 -32.48 -9.98
CA LEU A 48 -13.14 -31.24 -10.05
C LEU A 48 -11.72 -31.35 -9.49
N LYS A 49 -11.34 -32.48 -8.86
CA LYS A 49 -10.03 -32.65 -8.19
C LYS A 49 -8.85 -32.33 -9.09
N ASP A 50 -8.85 -32.82 -10.33
CA ASP A 50 -7.73 -32.60 -11.26
C ASP A 50 -7.61 -31.13 -11.68
N ILE A 51 -8.75 -30.46 -11.90
CA ILE A 51 -8.79 -29.04 -12.24
C ILE A 51 -8.31 -28.19 -11.06
N VAL A 52 -8.74 -28.53 -9.84
CA VAL A 52 -8.31 -27.89 -8.61
C VAL A 52 -6.80 -28.06 -8.41
N ASN A 53 -6.26 -29.27 -8.60
CA ASN A 53 -4.82 -29.53 -8.50
C ASN A 53 -4.02 -28.76 -9.55
N LYS A 54 -4.50 -28.70 -10.80
CA LYS A 54 -3.88 -27.91 -11.86
C LYS A 54 -3.86 -26.42 -11.50
N ASN A 55 -4.97 -25.88 -11.00
CA ASN A 55 -5.07 -24.48 -10.59
C ASN A 55 -4.23 -24.20 -9.33
N TYR A 56 -4.14 -25.14 -8.40
CA TYR A 56 -3.25 -25.05 -7.25
C TYR A 56 -1.79 -24.95 -7.69
N ASN A 57 -1.33 -25.83 -8.58
CA ASN A 57 0.05 -25.79 -9.10
C ASN A 57 0.33 -24.50 -9.87
N LYS A 58 -0.62 -24.00 -10.67
CA LYS A 58 -0.51 -22.69 -11.32
C LYS A 58 -0.33 -21.57 -10.29
N ARG A 59 -1.18 -21.50 -9.26
CA ARG A 59 -1.06 -20.49 -8.19
C ARG A 59 0.26 -20.63 -7.43
N LYS A 60 0.71 -21.85 -7.16
CA LYS A 60 1.98 -22.13 -6.50
C LYS A 60 3.17 -21.62 -7.31
N ALA A 61 3.15 -21.77 -8.64
CA ALA A 61 4.19 -21.25 -9.53
C ALA A 61 4.27 -19.71 -9.55
N GLU A 62 3.20 -19.02 -9.17
CA GLU A 62 3.20 -17.55 -9.09
C GLU A 62 3.80 -17.02 -7.77
N ILE A 63 4.01 -17.87 -6.75
CA ILE A 63 4.57 -17.47 -5.44
C ILE A 63 5.91 -16.76 -5.61
N ASP A 64 6.80 -17.30 -6.44
CA ASP A 64 8.13 -16.70 -6.68
C ASP A 64 8.04 -15.30 -7.29
N LYS A 65 7.03 -15.05 -8.14
CA LYS A 65 6.79 -13.71 -8.70
C LYS A 65 6.21 -12.78 -7.65
N SER A 66 5.27 -13.25 -6.83
CA SER A 66 4.72 -12.48 -5.72
C SER A 66 5.80 -12.12 -4.69
N GLN A 67 6.74 -13.02 -4.41
CA GLN A 67 7.84 -12.76 -3.48
C GLN A 67 8.72 -11.61 -3.96
N LYS A 68 9.06 -11.56 -5.26
CA LYS A 68 9.83 -10.43 -5.84
C LYS A 68 9.11 -9.09 -5.69
N ILE A 69 7.79 -9.09 -5.83
CA ILE A 69 6.98 -7.88 -5.62
C ILE A 69 7.07 -7.46 -4.14
N ILE A 70 6.88 -8.40 -3.21
CA ILE A 70 7.00 -8.15 -1.77
C ILE A 70 8.38 -7.60 -1.43
N ASP A 71 9.46 -8.19 -1.94
CA ASP A 71 10.83 -7.75 -1.68
C ASP A 71 11.07 -6.31 -2.16
N SER A 72 10.55 -5.95 -3.34
CA SER A 72 10.60 -4.56 -3.84
C SER A 72 9.86 -3.60 -2.92
N PHE A 73 8.65 -3.97 -2.47
CA PHE A 73 7.87 -3.16 -1.54
C PHE A 73 8.55 -3.00 -0.18
N LEU A 74 9.22 -4.05 0.31
CA LEU A 74 9.96 -3.98 1.57
C LEU A 74 11.14 -2.99 1.48
N LEU A 75 11.88 -3.00 0.36
CA LEU A 75 12.96 -2.03 0.13
C LEU A 75 12.44 -0.58 0.10
N GLU A 76 11.33 -0.35 -0.60
CA GLU A 76 10.68 0.97 -0.65
C GLU A 76 10.14 1.40 0.71
N PHE A 77 9.53 0.47 1.45
CA PHE A 77 9.02 0.70 2.79
C PHE A 77 10.15 1.07 3.75
N ASP A 78 11.29 0.37 3.69
CA ASP A 78 12.45 0.66 4.53
C ASP A 78 13.05 2.03 4.22
N GLU A 79 13.20 2.41 2.95
CA GLU A 79 13.59 3.77 2.56
C GLU A 79 12.65 4.83 3.17
N TRP A 80 11.34 4.62 3.02
CA TRP A 80 10.33 5.52 3.52
C TRP A 80 10.35 5.62 5.06
N ALA A 81 10.41 4.49 5.76
CA ALA A 81 10.40 4.40 7.20
C ALA A 81 11.65 5.07 7.81
N ASN A 82 12.83 4.85 7.23
CA ASN A 82 14.07 5.51 7.66
C ASN A 82 14.01 7.03 7.45
N SER A 83 13.48 7.49 6.31
CA SER A 83 13.35 8.93 6.04
C SER A 83 12.47 9.66 7.05
N ARG A 84 11.47 8.96 7.63
CA ARG A 84 10.58 9.53 8.65
C ARG A 84 11.30 9.83 9.96
N GLN A 85 12.39 9.14 10.27
CA GLN A 85 13.16 9.39 11.50
C GLN A 85 13.75 10.80 11.54
N LEU A 86 13.96 11.43 10.37
CA LEU A 86 14.45 12.80 10.24
C LEU A 86 13.37 13.85 10.45
N ARG A 87 12.08 13.48 10.36
CA ARG A 87 10.97 14.42 10.38
C ARG A 87 10.96 15.30 11.64
N PRO A 88 11.14 14.78 12.87
CA PRO A 88 11.16 15.61 14.08
C PRO A 88 12.29 16.65 14.03
N SER A 89 13.50 16.25 13.65
CA SER A 89 14.65 17.17 13.58
C SER A 89 14.51 18.21 12.49
N ILE A 90 13.97 17.84 11.31
CA ILE A 90 13.66 18.79 10.24
C ILE A 90 12.64 19.84 10.70
N LEU A 91 11.57 19.41 11.39
CA LEU A 91 10.57 20.34 11.91
C LEU A 91 11.15 21.26 12.99
N SER A 92 11.98 20.72 13.89
CA SER A 92 12.67 21.51 14.90
C SER A 92 13.55 22.59 14.26
N ILE A 93 14.33 22.25 13.24
CA ILE A 93 15.19 23.22 12.51
C ILE A 93 14.36 24.32 11.87
N LYS A 94 13.33 23.94 11.10
CA LYS A 94 12.45 24.93 10.44
C LYS A 94 11.84 25.88 11.48
N LYS A 95 11.40 25.35 12.63
CA LYS A 95 10.88 26.14 13.75
C LYS A 95 11.93 27.08 14.33
N LYS A 96 13.14 26.59 14.64
CA LYS A 96 14.24 27.41 15.20
C LYS A 96 14.65 28.55 14.27
N ILE A 97 14.80 28.28 12.98
CA ILE A 97 15.13 29.32 11.99
C ILE A 97 14.00 30.35 11.90
N LYS A 98 12.75 29.90 11.89
CA LYS A 98 11.59 30.81 11.86
C LYS A 98 11.55 31.71 13.09
N ILE A 99 11.74 31.16 14.29
CA ILE A 99 11.80 31.93 15.55
C ILE A 99 12.94 32.95 15.50
N LEU A 100 14.13 32.56 15.01
CA LEU A 100 15.26 33.49 14.88
C LEU A 100 14.91 34.66 13.95
N ILE A 101 14.28 34.37 12.81
CA ILE A 101 13.84 35.40 11.87
C ILE A 101 12.80 36.33 12.52
N GLU A 102 11.77 35.76 13.15
CA GLU A 102 10.71 36.53 13.83
C GLU A 102 11.26 37.43 14.94
N ASN A 103 12.16 36.90 15.77
CA ASN A 103 12.82 37.67 16.83
C ASN A 103 13.63 38.84 16.27
N ASN A 104 14.37 38.64 15.17
CA ASN A 104 15.16 39.71 14.55
C ASN A 104 14.30 40.71 13.74
N MET A 105 13.13 40.30 13.25
CA MET A 105 12.19 41.19 12.57
C MET A 105 11.39 42.07 13.53
N ASN A 106 11.14 41.60 14.76
CA ASN A 106 10.53 42.39 15.83
C ASN A 106 11.49 43.43 16.43
N ILE A 107 12.79 43.36 16.13
CA ILE A 107 13.79 44.37 16.48
C ILE A 107 13.81 45.42 15.35
N LYS A 108 12.86 46.38 15.37
CA LYS A 108 12.94 47.61 14.58
C LYS A 108 13.28 48.80 15.50
N PRO A 109 14.53 49.31 15.50
CA PRO A 109 14.79 50.72 15.67
C PRO A 109 15.02 51.34 14.29
N SER A 110 14.12 52.24 13.89
CA SER A 110 14.47 53.38 13.02
C SER A 110 15.06 53.08 11.63
N ILE A 111 14.36 52.32 10.79
CA ILE A 111 14.62 52.36 9.34
C ILE A 111 13.31 52.69 8.63
N GLU A 112 13.38 53.78 7.86
CA GLU A 112 12.31 54.44 7.13
C GLU A 112 11.49 53.50 6.26
N LYS A 113 10.28 53.96 5.92
CA LYS A 113 9.18 53.32 5.19
C LYS A 113 9.54 52.73 3.81
N THR A 114 10.47 51.78 3.74
CA THR A 114 10.59 50.87 2.60
C THR A 114 9.54 49.79 2.76
N ASN A 115 8.61 49.66 1.79
CA ASN A 115 7.52 48.69 1.77
C ASN A 115 7.88 47.36 2.46
N ASP A 116 7.40 47.19 3.70
CA ASP A 116 7.69 46.04 4.56
C ASP A 116 7.32 44.71 3.89
N GLU A 117 6.31 44.72 3.00
CA GLU A 117 5.90 43.54 2.23
C GLU A 117 7.03 42.99 1.35
N ASN A 118 7.80 43.85 0.66
CA ASN A 118 8.89 43.41 -0.20
C ASN A 118 10.06 42.81 0.57
N ILE A 119 10.31 43.32 1.79
CA ILE A 119 11.35 42.79 2.70
C ILE A 119 10.91 41.43 3.25
N ASN A 120 9.66 41.32 3.69
CA ASN A 120 9.10 40.06 4.19
C ASN A 120 9.13 38.96 3.13
N ILE A 121 8.78 39.29 1.87
CA ILE A 121 8.86 38.35 0.73
C ILE A 121 10.30 37.86 0.52
N LYS A 122 11.29 38.77 0.56
CA LYS A 122 12.71 38.41 0.39
C LYS A 122 13.20 37.52 1.53
N ILE A 123 12.85 37.83 2.78
CA ILE A 123 13.21 37.05 3.96
C ILE A 123 12.61 35.65 3.90
N ASN A 124 11.31 35.54 3.58
CA ASN A 124 10.65 34.25 3.39
C ASN A 124 11.30 33.41 2.29
N ARG A 125 11.77 34.05 1.21
CA ARG A 125 12.52 33.37 0.15
C ARG A 125 13.86 32.82 0.65
N VAL A 126 14.59 33.57 1.47
CA VAL A 126 15.84 33.11 2.08
C VAL A 126 15.58 31.98 3.06
N TYR A 127 14.56 32.11 3.92
CA TYR A 127 14.13 31.07 4.84
C TYR A 127 13.83 29.74 4.12
N ASN A 128 13.02 29.78 3.07
CA ASN A 128 12.67 28.58 2.31
C ASN A 128 13.91 27.95 1.65
N LYS A 129 14.73 28.76 0.96
CA LYS A 129 15.97 28.26 0.32
C LYS A 129 16.94 27.64 1.32
N LEU A 130 17.18 28.29 2.46
CA LEU A 130 18.07 27.79 3.50
C LEU A 130 17.50 26.51 4.13
N SER A 131 16.21 26.52 4.46
CA SER A 131 15.52 25.36 5.04
C SER A 131 15.60 24.15 4.12
N ASP A 132 15.30 24.32 2.83
CA ASP A 132 15.34 23.24 1.86
C ASP A 132 16.77 22.74 1.63
N HIS A 133 17.76 23.65 1.61
CA HIS A 133 19.17 23.29 1.52
C HIS A 133 19.63 22.45 2.72
N LEU A 134 19.30 22.87 3.95
CA LEU A 134 19.64 22.15 5.17
C LEU A 134 18.96 20.79 5.23
N VAL A 135 17.67 20.71 4.88
CA VAL A 135 16.93 19.44 4.79
C VAL A 135 17.63 18.49 3.81
N LYS A 136 18.05 19.00 2.64
CA LYS A 136 18.79 18.19 1.66
C LYS A 136 20.12 17.68 2.22
N LYS A 137 20.90 18.54 2.89
CA LYS A 137 22.18 18.15 3.51
C LYS A 137 22.00 17.12 4.62
N ILE A 138 20.98 17.28 5.46
CA ILE A 138 20.62 16.34 6.52
C ILE A 138 20.23 14.97 5.95
N ARG A 139 19.41 14.95 4.89
CA ARG A 139 19.06 13.70 4.21
C ARG A 139 20.29 12.99 3.64
N VAL A 140 21.20 13.71 2.99
CA VAL A 140 22.42 13.10 2.46
C VAL A 140 23.34 12.60 3.59
N ALA A 141 23.62 13.43 4.60
CA ALA A 141 24.54 13.10 5.68
C ALA A 141 24.07 11.94 6.56
N SER A 142 22.75 11.75 6.69
CA SER A 142 22.16 10.66 7.47
C SER A 142 21.86 9.40 6.66
N ASN A 143 22.26 9.35 5.39
CA ASN A 143 21.83 8.30 4.45
C ASN A 143 20.30 8.10 4.50
N ASN A 144 19.56 9.19 4.30
CA ASN A 144 18.09 9.24 4.38
C ASN A 144 17.52 8.69 5.71
N GLY A 145 18.24 8.88 6.82
CA GLY A 145 17.87 8.39 8.14
C GLY A 145 18.26 6.94 8.43
N ARG A 146 19.13 6.32 7.62
CA ARG A 146 19.67 4.97 7.90
C ARG A 146 20.89 4.99 8.81
N ASP A 147 21.70 6.05 8.75
CA ASP A 147 22.87 6.18 9.60
C ASP A 147 22.47 6.60 11.01
N LYS A 148 22.45 5.63 11.92
CA LYS A 148 22.11 5.83 13.34
C LYS A 148 23.03 6.83 14.03
N LYS A 149 24.34 6.83 13.72
CA LYS A 149 25.29 7.76 14.35
C LYS A 149 25.04 9.18 13.86
N ALA A 150 24.84 9.35 12.56
CA ALA A 150 24.47 10.65 12.00
C ALA A 150 23.14 11.16 12.59
N LEU A 151 22.14 10.28 12.72
CA LEU A 151 20.86 10.61 13.35
C LEU A 151 21.01 11.06 14.80
N GLU A 152 21.83 10.39 15.60
CA GLU A 152 22.11 10.81 16.97
C GLU A 152 22.74 12.20 17.02
N VAL A 153 23.71 12.48 16.15
CA VAL A 153 24.33 13.80 16.05
C VAL A 153 23.31 14.86 15.63
N ILE A 154 22.50 14.59 14.61
CA ILE A 154 21.42 15.50 14.16
C ILE A 154 20.42 15.74 15.30
N LYS A 155 20.01 14.70 16.02
CA LYS A 155 19.14 14.86 17.19
C LYS A 155 19.80 15.73 18.25
N LYS A 156 21.07 15.52 18.59
CA LYS A 156 21.77 16.36 19.58
C LYS A 156 21.91 17.83 19.17
N ILE A 157 22.15 18.10 17.88
CA ILE A 157 22.30 19.48 17.40
C ILE A 157 20.93 20.20 17.39
N PHE A 158 19.85 19.48 17.08
CA PHE A 158 18.59 20.12 16.67
C PHE A 158 17.37 19.79 17.52
N ASN A 159 17.33 18.64 18.19
CA ASN A 159 16.32 18.33 19.20
C ASN A 159 16.90 18.73 20.56
N GLU A 160 16.27 19.70 21.20
CA GLU A 160 16.42 19.86 22.65
C GLU A 160 15.69 18.69 23.31
N GLU A 161 16.24 18.21 24.43
CA GLU A 161 15.60 17.23 25.31
C GLU A 161 14.17 17.65 25.69
#